data_AF-A0A0M8SR33-F1
#
_entry.id   AF-A0A0M8SR33-F1
#
_cell.length_a   1.000
_cell.length_b   1.000
_cell.length_c   1.000
_cell.angle_alpha   90.00
_cell.angle_beta   90.00
_cell.angle_gamma   90.00
#
_symmetry.space_group_name_H-M   'P 1'
#
loop_
_entity.id
_entity.type
_entity.pdbx_description
1 polymer ?
#
loop_
_entity_poly.entity_id
_entity_poly.type
_entity_poly.pdbx_seq_one_letter_code
_entity_poly.pdbx_strand_id
1 'polypeptide(L)' 'MSTWFANVRIEHRGQYAEYKDRIDVASPYGKKVTEAVVVEGVMDLIVTQRPDMKGGRIVSAKATKLN' A
#
# COMPACT_ATOMS: atom_id res chain seq x y z
N MET A 1 10.46 -5.11 -13.05
CA MET A 1 9.48 -5.54 -12.03
C MET A 1 10.22 -5.66 -10.72
N SER A 2 9.64 -5.22 -9.61
CA SER A 2 10.25 -5.33 -8.28
C SER A 2 9.24 -5.89 -7.31
N THR A 3 9.67 -6.84 -6.48
CA THR A 3 8.79 -7.47 -5.48
C THR A 3 9.02 -6.81 -4.14
N TRP A 4 7.92 -6.45 -3.46
CA TRP A 4 7.92 -5.78 -2.18
C TRP A 4 7.03 -6.52 -1.19
N PHE A 5 7.38 -6.46 0.09
CA PHE A 5 6.48 -6.81 1.17
C PHE A 5 5.91 -5.51 1.74
N ALA A 6 4.59 -5.33 1.65
CA ALA A 6 3.92 -4.14 2.13
C ALA A 6 3.06 -4.47 3.35
N ASN A 7 3.14 -3.60 4.36
CA ASN A 7 2.25 -3.60 5.52
C ASN A 7 1.66 -2.19 5.66
N VAL A 8 0.40 -2.03 5.24
CA VAL A 8 -0.34 -0.78 5.29
C VAL A 8 -1.65 -1.01 6.03
N ARG A 9 -1.95 -0.15 7.00
CA ARG A 9 -3.20 -0.18 7.75
C ARG A 9 -3.83 1.21 7.78
N ILE A 10 -5.10 1.27 7.42
CA ILE A 10 -5.94 2.46 7.42
C ILE A 10 -7.03 2.29 8.48
N GLU A 11 -7.26 3.32 9.28
CA GLU A 11 -8.35 3.42 10.23
C GLU A 11 -9.36 4.47 9.76
N HIS A 12 -10.64 4.12 9.66
CA HIS A 12 -11.70 5.08 9.40
C HIS A 12 -12.94 4.76 10.23
N ARG A 13 -13.45 5.73 10.99
CA ARG A 13 -14.64 5.61 11.85
C ARG A 13 -14.60 4.39 12.80
N GLY A 14 -13.43 4.11 13.37
CA GLY A 14 -13.24 2.98 14.30
C GLY A 14 -13.12 1.61 13.63
N GLN A 15 -13.13 1.54 12.30
CA GLN A 15 -12.85 0.34 11.53
C GLN A 15 -11.44 0.37 10.97
N TYR A 16 -10.86 -0.82 10.80
CA TYR A 16 -9.52 -1.00 10.23
C TYR A 16 -9.60 -1.77 8.92
N ALA A 17 -8.79 -1.35 7.95
CA ALA A 17 -8.43 -2.14 6.79
C ALA A 17 -6.91 -2.28 6.74
N GLU A 18 -6.44 -3.50 6.51
CA GLU A 18 -5.02 -3.83 6.49
C GLU A 18 -4.69 -4.60 5.22
N TYR A 19 -3.61 -4.19 4.58
CA TYR A 19 -2.92 -4.98 3.57
C TYR A 19 -1.57 -5.38 4.13
N LYS A 20 -1.33 -6.69 4.22
CA LYS A 20 -0.09 -7.25 4.74
C LYS A 20 0.32 -8.45 3.91
N ASP A 21 0.87 -8.18 2.73
CA ASP A 21 1.30 -9.23 1.81
C ASP A 21 2.40 -8.75 0.85
N ARG A 22 2.85 -9.67 0.00
CA ARG A 22 3.75 -9.42 -1.12
C ARG A 22 2.99 -8.78 -2.27
N ILE A 23 3.60 -7.77 -2.86
CA ILE A 23 3.10 -7.09 -4.04
C ILE A 23 4.21 -6.92 -5.07
N ASP A 24 3.88 -7.23 -6.32
CA ASP A 24 4.75 -6.97 -7.44
C ASP A 24 4.41 -5.61 -8.06
N VAL A 25 5.40 -4.74 -8.12
CA VAL A 25 5.23 -3.38 -8.64
C VAL A 25 6.02 -3.25 -9.93
N ALA A 26 5.31 -2.93 -11.01
CA ALA A 26 5.94 -2.55 -12.27
C ALA A 26 6.52 -1.13 -12.12
N SER A 27 7.76 -0.92 -12.54
CA SER A 27 8.35 0.41 -12.63
C SER A 27 7.70 1.15 -13.80
N PRO A 28 6.98 2.26 -13.59
CA PRO A 28 6.52 3.08 -14.70
C PRO A 28 7.73 3.79 -15.33
N TYR A 29 7.99 3.48 -16.61
CA TYR A 29 8.93 4.20 -17.47
C TYR A 29 10.38 4.32 -16.94
N GLY A 30 10.91 3.27 -16.31
CA GLY A 30 12.29 3.25 -15.82
C GLY A 30 12.52 4.08 -14.55
N LYS A 31 11.46 4.63 -13.93
CA LYS A 31 11.56 5.28 -12.61
C LYS A 31 11.79 4.24 -11.53
N LYS A 32 12.69 4.53 -10.59
CA LYS A 32 12.90 3.66 -9.42
C LYS A 32 11.61 3.55 -8.63
N VAL A 33 11.14 2.33 -8.42
CA VAL A 33 10.06 2.05 -7.46
C VAL A 33 10.63 2.31 -6.07
N THR A 34 10.01 3.24 -5.35
CA THR A 34 10.37 3.59 -3.97
C THR A 34 9.33 3.02 -3.01
N GLU A 35 9.67 2.95 -1.73
CA GLU A 35 8.72 2.56 -0.67
C GLU A 35 7.43 3.40 -0.72
N ALA A 36 7.55 4.72 -0.92
CA ALA A 36 6.39 5.61 -1.01
C ALA A 36 5.43 5.22 -2.14
N VAL A 37 5.94 4.91 -3.33
CA VAL A 37 5.13 4.48 -4.48
C VAL A 37 4.40 3.16 -4.18
N VAL A 38 5.07 2.23 -3.49
CA VAL A 38 4.44 0.96 -3.10
C VAL A 38 3.34 1.19 -2.05
N VAL A 39 3.62 2.01 -1.03
CA VAL A 39 2.64 2.34 0.00
C VAL A 39 1.41 3.03 -0.61
N GLU A 40 1.60 4.02 -1.48
CA GLU A 40 0.50 4.71 -2.18
C GLU A 40 -0.33 3.72 -3.01
N GLY A 41 0.31 2.86 -3.81
CA GLY A 41 -0.41 1.85 -4.59
C GLY A 41 -1.19 0.85 -3.74
N VAL A 42 -0.65 0.47 -2.58
CA VAL A 42 -1.35 -0.41 -1.63
C VAL A 42 -2.51 0.32 -0.95
N MET A 43 -2.37 1.61 -0.63
CA MET A 43 -3.48 2.40 -0.11
C MET A 43 -4.63 2.48 -1.12
N ASP A 44 -4.32 2.74 -2.39
CA ASP A 44 -5.31 2.75 -3.46
C ASP A 44 -5.98 1.39 -3.62
N LEU A 45 -5.24 0.28 -3.46
CA LEU A 45 -5.79 -1.06 -3.47
C LEU A 45 -6.77 -1.29 -2.31
N ILE A 46 -6.40 -0.89 -1.09
CA ILE A 46 -7.28 -0.96 0.09
C ILE A 46 -8.55 -0.16 -0.16
N VAL A 47 -8.44 1.08 -0.64
CA VAL A 47 -9.60 1.96 -0.90
C VAL A 47 -10.45 1.43 -2.06
N THR A 48 -9.86 0.78 -3.06
CA THR A 48 -10.62 0.16 -4.16
C THR A 48 -11.45 -1.02 -3.67
N GLN A 49 -10.88 -1.87 -2.79
CA GLN A 49 -11.59 -3.00 -2.19
C GLN A 49 -12.58 -2.57 -1.10
N ARG A 50 -12.26 -1.47 -0.40
CA ARG A 50 -13.03 -0.88 0.69
C ARG A 50 -13.18 0.63 0.51
N PRO A 51 -14.12 1.09 -0.33
CA PRO A 51 -14.32 2.51 -0.61
C PRO A 51 -14.67 3.35 0.62
N ASP A 52 -15.23 2.72 1.66
CA ASP A 52 -15.51 3.29 2.97
C ASP A 52 -14.25 3.72 3.74
N MET A 53 -13.07 3.21 3.37
CA MET A 53 -11.79 3.61 3.95
C MET A 53 -11.20 4.88 3.35
N LYS A 54 -11.83 5.45 2.32
CA LYS A 54 -11.38 6.70 1.71
C LYS A 54 -11.40 7.83 2.74
N GLY A 55 -10.27 8.52 2.91
CA GLY A 55 -10.11 9.56 3.94
C GLY A 55 -9.87 9.00 5.35
N GLY A 56 -9.60 7.69 5.49
CA GLY A 56 -9.10 7.11 6.73
C GLY A 56 -7.68 7.58 7.07
N ARG A 57 -7.34 7.51 8.36
CA ARG A 57 -6.00 7.81 8.87
C ARG A 57 -5.10 6.60 8.65
N ILE A 58 -3.91 6.82 8.10
CA ILE A 58 -2.88 5.79 8.01
C ILE A 58 -2.32 5.57 9.42
N VAL A 59 -2.47 4.37 9.96
CA VAL A 59 -1.96 4.01 11.29
C VAL A 59 -0.68 3.18 11.23
N SER A 60 -0.41 2.54 10.09
CA SER A 60 0.86 1.85 9.80
C SER A 60 1.09 1.88 8.29
N ALA A 61 2.30 2.20 7.87
CA ALA A 61 2.72 2.09 6.48
C ALA A 61 4.21 1.76 6.42
N LYS A 62 4.53 0.60 5.87
CA LYS A 62 5.90 0.15 5.65
C LYS A 62 5.94 -0.71 4.39
N ALA A 63 6.91 -0.49 3.53
CA ALA A 63 7.20 -1.41 2.44
C ALA A 63 8.69 -1.74 2.39
N THR A 64 9.00 -3.03 2.36
CA THR A 64 10.37 -3.53 2.26
C THR A 64 10.56 -4.19 0.90
N LYS A 65 11.56 -3.75 0.14
CA LYS A 65 11.94 -4.40 -1.12
C LYS A 65 12.48 -5.80 -0.82
N LEU A 66 11.93 -6.81 -1.48
CA LEU A 66 12.34 -8.21 -1.29
C LEU A 66 13.43 -8.64 -2.26
N ASN A 67 13.40 -8.16 -3.52
CA ASN A 67 14.45 -8.36 -4.54
C ASN A 67 14.33 -7.31 -5.66
#